data_AF-A0A239SPJ7-F1
#
_entry.id   AF-A0A239SPJ7-F1
#
_cell.length_a   1.000
_cell.length_b   1.000
_cell.length_c   1.000
_cell.angle_alpha   90.00
_cell.angle_beta   90.00
_cell.angle_gamma   90.00
#
_symmetry.space_group_name_H-M   'P 1'
#
loop_
_entity.id
_entity.type
_entity.pdbx_description
1 polymer ?
#
loop_
_entity_poly.entity_id
_entity_poly.type
_entity_poly.pdbx_seq_one_letter_code
_entity_poly.pdbx_strand_id
1 'polypeptide(L)'
;MKKKLLSILALGLTILLVACGQRNNLTTDDFPSIGSGLTKSSLEQAVGKPHESSKSPLDVAKMMLQIFDASKEVDPKWNPENTPTEYYLYKLSDGNTAMVAILVDDQVVEITTNPLRYEE
;
A
#
# COMPACT_ATOMS: atom_id res chain seq x y z
N MET A 1 -55.79 3.53 -10.93
CA MET A 1 -54.82 2.85 -10.04
C MET A 1 -53.40 3.16 -10.53
N LYS A 2 -52.77 4.19 -9.98
CA LYS A 2 -51.37 4.60 -10.26
C LYS A 2 -50.62 4.47 -8.95
N LYS A 3 -49.65 3.54 -8.84
CA LYS A 3 -48.67 3.43 -7.73
C LYS A 3 -47.95 2.07 -7.82
N LYS A 4 -47.02 1.90 -8.76
CA LYS A 4 -45.88 0.95 -8.67
C LYS A 4 -44.71 1.40 -9.55
N LEU A 5 -44.41 2.70 -9.53
CA LEU A 5 -43.27 3.29 -10.25
C LEU A 5 -42.35 4.04 -9.29
N LEU A 6 -42.20 3.47 -8.08
CA LEU A 6 -41.36 4.01 -7.02
C LEU A 6 -40.59 2.86 -6.35
N SER A 7 -39.78 2.15 -7.14
CA SER A 7 -38.89 1.11 -6.59
C SER A 7 -37.52 1.04 -7.27
N ILE A 8 -37.19 1.97 -8.17
CA ILE A 8 -35.93 1.97 -8.93
C ILE A 8 -35.02 3.15 -8.52
N LEU A 9 -35.54 4.16 -7.82
CA LEU A 9 -34.75 5.33 -7.40
C LEU A 9 -33.96 5.14 -6.09
N ALA A 10 -34.18 4.05 -5.34
CA ALA A 10 -33.51 3.83 -4.05
C ALA A 10 -32.32 2.84 -4.11
N LEU A 11 -32.18 2.06 -5.19
CA LEU A 11 -31.07 1.10 -5.33
C LEU A 11 -29.90 1.63 -6.19
N GLY A 12 -30.11 2.73 -6.92
CA GLY A 12 -29.07 3.38 -7.72
C GLY A 12 -28.26 4.45 -6.98
N LEU A 13 -28.67 4.82 -5.76
CA LEU A 13 -28.07 5.90 -4.96
C LEU A 13 -27.25 5.36 -3.76
N THR A 14 -26.68 4.17 -3.90
CA THR A 14 -25.62 3.66 -3.01
C THR A 14 -24.39 3.20 -3.79
N ILE A 15 -24.24 3.63 -5.05
CA ILE A 15 -22.90 3.75 -5.63
C ILE A 15 -22.32 5.05 -5.06
N LEU A 16 -21.98 5.01 -3.77
CA LEU A 16 -21.11 6.00 -3.19
C LEU A 16 -19.82 5.90 -3.99
N LEU A 17 -19.49 6.97 -4.70
CA LEU A 17 -18.26 7.11 -5.46
C LEU A 17 -17.06 6.86 -4.55
N VAL A 18 -16.60 5.61 -4.46
CA VAL A 18 -15.20 5.34 -4.19
C VAL A 18 -14.54 5.40 -5.56
N ALA A 19 -14.35 6.62 -6.05
CA ALA A 19 -13.30 6.86 -7.03
C ALA A 19 -12.01 6.46 -6.31
N CYS A 20 -11.60 5.20 -6.52
CA CYS A 20 -10.37 4.62 -5.98
C CYS A 20 -9.20 5.21 -6.77
N GLY A 21 -8.99 6.52 -6.54
CA GLY A 21 -7.89 7.30 -7.08
C GLY A 21 -6.72 7.29 -6.11
N GLN A 22 -5.54 7.51 -6.65
CA GLN A 22 -4.33 7.68 -5.85
C GLN A 22 -4.49 8.91 -4.94
N ARG A 23 -4.21 8.76 -3.63
CA ARG A 23 -4.16 9.90 -2.70
C ARG A 23 -2.86 10.66 -2.94
N ASN A 24 -2.95 11.95 -3.24
CA ASN A 24 -1.80 12.78 -3.63
C ASN A 24 -1.17 13.56 -2.45
N ASN A 25 -1.67 13.36 -1.23
CA ASN A 25 -1.25 14.13 -0.05
C ASN A 25 -1.10 13.20 1.16
N LEU A 26 -0.33 12.12 0.99
CA LEU A 26 -0.06 11.15 2.05
C LEU A 26 1.10 11.62 2.93
N THR A 27 0.95 11.44 4.22
CA THR A 27 1.99 11.63 5.24
C THR A 27 2.29 10.29 5.91
N THR A 28 3.35 10.20 6.72
CA THR A 28 3.66 8.98 7.48
C THR A 28 2.52 8.58 8.42
N ASP A 29 1.78 9.54 8.95
CA ASP A 29 0.72 9.32 9.93
C ASP A 29 -0.56 8.73 9.32
N ASP A 30 -0.69 8.77 7.98
CA ASP A 30 -1.79 8.11 7.26
C ASP A 30 -1.64 6.58 7.23
N PHE A 31 -0.44 6.05 7.47
CA PHE A 31 -0.17 4.63 7.34
C PHE A 31 -0.57 3.84 8.60
N PRO A 32 -1.36 2.77 8.46
CA PRO A 32 -1.71 1.92 9.59
C PRO A 32 -0.49 1.17 10.12
N SER A 33 -0.47 0.89 11.43
CA SER A 33 0.52 0.00 12.00
C SER A 33 0.32 -1.45 11.51
N ILE A 34 1.42 -2.18 11.27
CA ILE A 34 1.41 -3.52 10.67
C ILE A 34 0.63 -4.54 11.51
N GLY A 35 0.60 -4.37 12.84
CA GLY A 35 -0.42 -4.91 13.75
C GLY A 35 -0.89 -6.35 13.49
N SER A 36 -2.17 -6.62 13.76
CA SER A 36 -2.78 -7.96 13.72
C SER A 36 -3.09 -8.46 12.30
N GLY A 37 -2.11 -8.44 11.39
CA GLY A 37 -2.27 -8.96 10.03
C GLY A 37 -2.94 -7.96 9.08
N LEU A 38 -2.37 -6.76 9.00
CA LEU A 38 -2.77 -5.77 8.00
C LEU A 38 -2.76 -6.39 6.59
N THR A 39 -3.89 -6.35 5.90
CA THR A 39 -3.99 -6.89 4.53
C THR A 39 -3.74 -5.82 3.48
N LYS A 40 -3.33 -6.24 2.28
CA LYS A 40 -3.25 -5.41 1.07
C LYS A 40 -4.49 -4.54 0.88
N SER A 41 -5.67 -5.14 0.98
CA SER A 41 -6.94 -4.42 0.82
C SER A 41 -7.17 -3.39 1.92
N SER A 42 -6.82 -3.71 3.17
CA SER A 42 -6.97 -2.78 4.29
C SER A 42 -6.01 -1.59 4.15
N LEU A 43 -4.79 -1.83 3.67
CA LEU A 43 -3.83 -0.78 3.35
C LEU A 43 -4.36 0.13 2.24
N GLU A 44 -4.84 -0.44 1.13
CA GLU A 44 -5.42 0.34 0.02
C GLU A 44 -6.67 1.14 0.44
N GLN A 45 -7.47 0.63 1.37
CA GLN A 45 -8.60 1.37 1.92
C GLN A 45 -8.15 2.56 2.79
N ALA A 46 -7.05 2.42 3.52
CA ALA A 46 -6.53 3.47 4.39
C ALA A 46 -5.82 4.58 3.59
N VAL A 47 -4.90 4.20 2.69
CA VAL A 47 -4.00 5.15 2.02
C VAL A 47 -4.22 5.27 0.51
N GLY A 48 -5.16 4.52 -0.06
CA GLY A 48 -5.41 4.49 -1.50
C GLY A 48 -4.46 3.56 -2.25
N LYS A 49 -4.47 3.64 -3.58
CA LYS A 49 -3.58 2.84 -4.43
C LYS A 49 -2.13 3.32 -4.34
N PRO A 50 -1.14 2.41 -4.44
CA PRO A 50 0.26 2.78 -4.50
C PRO A 50 0.58 3.57 -5.77
N HIS A 51 1.65 4.35 -5.71
CA HIS A 51 2.23 5.00 -6.89
C HIS A 51 2.88 3.97 -7.82
N GLU A 52 3.58 3.00 -7.22
CA GLU A 52 4.23 1.91 -7.93
C GLU A 52 4.04 0.62 -7.15
N SER A 53 3.90 -0.49 -7.87
CA SER A 53 3.87 -1.82 -7.29
C SER A 53 4.46 -2.83 -8.26
N SER A 54 5.18 -3.83 -7.75
CA SER A 54 5.61 -4.97 -8.57
C SER A 54 5.46 -6.29 -7.81
N LYS A 55 5.09 -7.33 -8.56
CA LYS A 55 5.13 -8.75 -8.15
C LYS A 55 6.27 -9.52 -8.81
N SER A 56 7.12 -8.84 -9.59
CA SER A 56 8.27 -9.46 -10.23
C SER A 56 9.31 -9.84 -9.18
N PRO A 57 9.77 -11.11 -9.12
CA PRO A 57 10.79 -11.51 -8.15
C PRO A 57 12.06 -10.67 -8.21
N LEU A 58 12.45 -10.22 -9.42
CA LEU A 58 13.63 -9.38 -9.60
C LEU A 58 13.41 -7.95 -9.06
N ASP A 59 12.25 -7.37 -9.29
CA ASP A 59 11.97 -6.00 -8.81
C ASP A 59 11.78 -5.99 -7.29
N VAL A 60 11.10 -7.00 -6.75
CA VAL A 60 10.97 -7.21 -5.31
C VAL A 60 12.34 -7.41 -4.68
N ALA A 61 13.21 -8.23 -5.26
CA ALA A 61 14.59 -8.41 -4.76
C ALA A 61 15.40 -7.11 -4.80
N LYS A 62 15.30 -6.31 -5.87
CA LYS A 62 15.94 -4.99 -5.95
C LYS A 62 15.42 -4.03 -4.90
N MET A 63 14.10 -3.98 -4.70
CA MET A 63 13.46 -3.16 -3.68
C MET A 63 13.94 -3.54 -2.27
N MET A 64 13.98 -4.84 -1.98
CA MET A 64 14.53 -5.35 -0.73
C MET A 64 16.00 -4.96 -0.56
N LEU A 65 16.83 -5.11 -1.59
CA LEU A 65 18.21 -4.63 -1.53
C LEU A 65 18.29 -3.13 -1.24
N GLN A 66 17.43 -2.29 -1.82
CA GLN A 66 17.44 -0.85 -1.52
C GLN A 66 17.04 -0.53 -0.07
N ILE A 67 16.09 -1.27 0.50
CA ILE A 67 15.62 -1.08 1.88
C ILE A 67 16.63 -1.60 2.91
N PHE A 68 17.26 -2.74 2.61
CA PHE A 68 18.14 -3.46 3.54
C PHE A 68 19.63 -3.23 3.28
N ASP A 69 20.02 -2.62 2.16
CA ASP A 69 21.41 -2.30 1.81
C ASP A 69 21.68 -0.78 1.83
N ALA A 70 21.58 -0.22 3.03
CA ALA A 70 22.23 1.03 3.39
C ALA A 70 23.11 0.82 4.65
N SER A 71 23.98 -0.18 4.60
CA SER A 71 25.01 -0.50 5.60
C SER A 71 24.53 -0.86 7.02
N LYS A 72 24.86 -2.10 7.43
CA LYS A 72 24.77 -2.70 8.78
C LYS A 72 23.44 -3.41 9.08
N GLU A 73 23.60 -4.71 9.32
CA GLU A 73 22.66 -5.61 9.98
C GLU A 73 21.32 -5.76 9.25
N VAL A 74 21.23 -6.82 8.43
CA VAL A 74 19.94 -7.48 8.16
C VAL A 74 19.28 -7.66 9.53
N ASP A 75 18.14 -6.98 9.76
CA ASP A 75 17.41 -7.14 11.02
C ASP A 75 17.21 -8.65 11.23
N PRO A 76 17.70 -9.24 12.33
CA PRO A 76 17.58 -10.68 12.58
C PRO A 76 16.12 -11.16 12.66
N LYS A 77 15.13 -10.25 12.63
CA LYS A 77 13.71 -10.56 12.45
C LYS A 77 13.31 -10.90 11.01
N TRP A 78 14.18 -10.73 10.02
CA TRP A 78 13.89 -11.15 8.64
C TRP A 78 13.87 -12.68 8.56
N ASN A 79 12.66 -13.25 8.58
CA ASN A 79 12.43 -14.67 8.39
C ASN A 79 12.38 -14.99 6.89
N PRO A 80 13.29 -15.81 6.34
CA PRO A 80 13.25 -16.23 4.94
C PRO A 80 12.00 -17.02 4.55
N GLU A 81 11.25 -17.58 5.51
CA GLU A 81 9.93 -18.20 5.24
C GLU A 81 8.84 -17.16 4.90
N ASN A 82 9.04 -15.89 5.24
CA ASN A 82 8.20 -14.76 4.83
C ASN A 82 8.81 -14.07 3.61
N THR A 83 9.11 -14.84 2.55
CA THR A 83 9.71 -14.31 1.33
C THR A 83 8.78 -13.26 0.71
N PRO A 84 9.22 -11.98 0.60
CA PRO A 84 8.41 -10.95 -0.04
C PRO A 84 8.03 -11.31 -1.46
N THR A 85 6.76 -11.12 -1.78
CA THR A 85 6.18 -11.45 -3.10
C THR A 85 5.74 -10.22 -3.87
N GLU A 86 5.56 -9.10 -3.16
CA GLU A 86 5.09 -7.85 -3.72
C GLU A 86 5.58 -6.68 -2.86
N TYR A 87 5.80 -5.53 -3.48
CA TYR A 87 5.96 -4.27 -2.78
C TYR A 87 4.99 -3.23 -3.33
N TYR A 88 4.59 -2.32 -2.46
CA TYR A 88 3.83 -1.11 -2.77
C TYR A 88 4.66 0.11 -2.37
N LEU A 89 4.77 1.07 -3.27
CA LEU A 89 5.51 2.30 -3.05
C LEU A 89 4.57 3.49 -3.18
N TYR A 90 4.56 4.33 -2.15
CA TYR A 90 3.73 5.52 -2.02
C TYR A 90 4.61 6.78 -1.97
N LYS A 91 4.32 7.74 -2.84
CA LYS A 91 4.89 9.10 -2.75
C LYS A 91 4.24 9.84 -1.59
N LEU A 92 5.04 10.37 -0.68
CA LEU A 92 4.55 11.26 0.36
C LEU A 92 4.42 12.69 -0.18
N SER A 93 3.64 13.51 0.51
CA SER A 93 3.34 14.89 0.16
C SER A 93 4.55 15.81 0.15
N ASP A 94 5.64 15.42 0.82
CA ASP A 94 6.88 16.19 0.85
C ASP A 94 7.70 16.09 -0.46
N GLY A 95 7.28 15.22 -1.38
CA GLY A 95 7.89 15.01 -2.70
C GLY A 95 9.23 14.28 -2.68
N ASN A 96 9.83 14.09 -1.50
CA ASN A 96 11.19 13.56 -1.36
C ASN A 96 11.23 12.21 -0.65
N THR A 97 10.17 11.87 0.09
CA THR A 97 10.08 10.64 0.86
C THR A 97 9.11 9.68 0.20
N ALA A 98 9.49 8.41 0.15
CA ALA A 98 8.61 7.31 -0.20
C ALA A 98 8.28 6.47 1.04
N MET A 99 7.05 5.99 1.08
CA MET A 99 6.66 4.90 1.97
C MET A 99 6.63 3.60 1.17
N VAL A 100 7.37 2.57 1.60
CA VAL A 100 7.28 1.22 1.05
C VAL A 100 6.52 0.29 2.00
N ALA A 101 5.53 -0.42 1.47
CA ALA A 101 4.93 -1.56 2.14
C ALA A 101 5.39 -2.87 1.45
N ILE A 102 5.85 -3.83 2.24
CA ILE A 102 6.27 -5.15 1.78
C ILE A 102 5.17 -6.16 2.05
N LEU A 103 4.87 -7.00 1.06
CA LEU A 103 3.77 -7.96 1.13
C LEU A 103 4.22 -9.40 0.89
N VAL A 104 3.63 -10.31 1.68
CA VAL A 104 3.72 -11.77 1.56
C VAL A 104 2.30 -12.30 1.51
N ASP A 105 1.90 -12.96 0.42
CA ASP A 105 0.57 -13.56 0.28
C ASP A 105 -0.59 -12.61 0.67
N ASP A 106 -0.57 -11.40 0.10
CA ASP A 106 -1.52 -10.30 0.36
C ASP A 106 -1.55 -9.75 1.81
N GLN A 107 -0.63 -10.17 2.68
CA GLN A 107 -0.41 -9.59 4.00
C GLN A 107 0.73 -8.59 3.95
N VAL A 108 0.53 -7.43 4.57
CA VAL A 108 1.59 -6.43 4.77
C VAL A 108 2.43 -6.87 5.95
N VAL A 109 3.73 -7.08 5.71
CA VAL A 109 4.68 -7.55 6.73
C VAL A 109 5.66 -6.47 7.18
N GLU A 110 5.86 -5.43 6.37
CA GLU A 110 6.72 -4.28 6.68
C GLU A 110 6.16 -3.01 6.05
N ILE A 111 6.32 -1.87 6.73
CA ILE A 111 5.96 -0.52 6.32
C ILE A 111 7.13 0.37 6.76
N THR A 112 7.90 0.89 5.80
CA THR A 112 9.11 1.65 6.07
C THR A 112 9.29 2.87 5.16
N THR A 113 9.90 3.92 5.71
CA THR A 113 10.39 5.10 4.98
C THR A 113 11.88 5.02 4.64
N ASN A 114 12.54 3.91 4.98
CA ASN A 114 14.00 3.76 4.83
C ASN A 114 14.43 3.74 3.36
N PRO A 115 15.63 4.27 3.06
CA PRO A 115 15.87 5.63 2.60
C PRO A 115 15.63 5.76 1.08
N LEU A 116 14.46 5.38 0.57
CA LEU A 116 14.11 5.71 -0.81
C LEU A 116 13.83 7.20 -0.92
N ARG A 117 14.88 7.96 -1.22
CA ARG A 117 14.75 9.31 -1.75
C ARG A 117 14.38 9.21 -3.22
N TYR A 118 13.36 9.94 -3.63
CA TYR A 118 13.15 10.18 -5.05
C TYR A 118 14.28 11.09 -5.54
N GLU A 119 15.23 10.54 -6.29
CA GLU A 119 16.04 11.37 -7.18
C GLU A 119 15.19 11.65 -8.43
N GLU A 120 14.93 12.93 -8.70
CA GLU A 120 14.30 13.39 -9.96
C GLU A 120 15.14 13.00 -11.19
#